data_AF-F8JXB5-F1
#
_entry.id   AF-F8JXB5-F1
#
_cell.length_a   1.000
_cell.length_b   1.000
_cell.length_c   1.000
_cell.angle_alpha   90.00
_cell.angle_beta   90.00
_cell.angle_gamma   90.00
#
_symmetry.space_group_name_H-M   'P 1'
#
loop_
_entity.id
_entity.type
_entity.pdbx_description
1 polymer ?
#
loop_
_entity_poly.entity_id
_entity_poly.type
_entity_poly.pdbx_seq_one_letter_code
_entity_poly.pdbx_strand_id
1 'polypeptide(L)'
;MPAHDQAPVAAHAQAETHRYTMHFPEHAPRESDPHYAAFEAYRRHTKDTAACYVGERAGAAACSPGLLELHHAVLEFAVANAADPRALHRDFPEIAADASPDEIAAWLESSPGEFRWLCAFHHRGHGGAHTASHADWTAQLYVPGLIS
;
A
#
# COMPACT_ATOMS: atom_id res chain seq x y z
N MET A 1 -32.94 22.82 -9.53
CA MET A 1 -32.19 21.62 -9.09
C MET A 1 -33.15 20.75 -8.30
N PRO A 2 -33.18 19.42 -8.51
CA PRO A 2 -34.06 18.55 -7.72
C PRO A 2 -33.68 18.65 -6.23
N ALA A 3 -34.67 18.72 -5.36
CA ALA A 3 -34.45 18.65 -3.92
C ALA A 3 -34.01 17.22 -3.58
N HIS A 4 -32.79 17.07 -3.07
CA HIS A 4 -32.31 15.77 -2.60
C HIS A 4 -33.01 15.43 -1.28
N ASP A 5 -33.53 14.21 -1.19
CA ASP A 5 -34.05 13.66 0.06
C ASP A 5 -32.97 13.75 1.14
N GLN A 6 -33.31 14.38 2.27
CA GLN A 6 -32.43 14.59 3.42
C GLN A 6 -32.72 13.60 4.55
N ALA A 7 -33.57 12.60 4.30
CA ALA A 7 -33.84 11.56 5.28
C ALA A 7 -32.55 10.83 5.68
N PRO A 8 -32.31 10.60 6.99
CA PRO A 8 -31.15 9.83 7.45
C PRO A 8 -31.14 8.42 6.85
N VAL A 9 -29.96 7.98 6.39
CA VAL A 9 -29.75 6.60 5.92
C VAL A 9 -29.43 5.72 7.14
N ALA A 10 -30.17 4.62 7.30
CA ALA A 10 -29.93 3.66 8.39
C ALA A 10 -28.58 2.93 8.20
N ALA A 11 -27.97 2.49 9.31
CA ALA A 11 -26.76 1.68 9.26
C ALA A 11 -27.01 0.37 8.49
N HIS A 12 -26.11 0.04 7.58
CA HIS A 12 -26.19 -1.15 6.76
C HIS A 12 -24.80 -1.59 6.31
N ALA A 13 -24.70 -2.83 5.82
CA ALA A 13 -23.55 -3.33 5.12
C ALA A 13 -23.87 -3.40 3.62
N GLN A 14 -22.87 -3.13 2.79
CA GLN A 14 -22.96 -3.24 1.34
C GLN A 14 -21.79 -4.07 0.82
N ALA A 15 -22.06 -4.96 -0.13
CA ALA A 15 -21.01 -5.67 -0.86
C ALA A 15 -20.57 -4.81 -2.06
N GLU A 16 -19.25 -4.66 -2.23
CA GLU A 16 -18.67 -3.88 -3.32
C GLU A 16 -17.74 -4.75 -4.17
N THR A 17 -17.57 -4.38 -5.44
CA THR A 17 -16.72 -5.13 -6.38
C THR A 17 -16.04 -4.18 -7.36
N HIS A 18 -14.73 -4.33 -7.49
CA HIS A 18 -13.90 -3.58 -8.42
C HIS A 18 -13.39 -4.48 -9.54
N ARG A 19 -13.39 -3.97 -10.78
CA ARG A 19 -12.77 -4.64 -11.94
C ARG A 19 -11.99 -3.63 -12.75
N TYR A 20 -10.70 -3.85 -12.92
CA TYR A 20 -9.83 -2.99 -13.69
C TYR A 20 -8.83 -3.79 -14.53
N THR A 21 -8.24 -3.12 -15.52
CA THR A 21 -7.11 -3.62 -16.30
C THR A 21 -5.91 -2.72 -16.03
N MET A 22 -4.84 -3.29 -15.48
CA MET A 22 -3.58 -2.60 -15.28
C MET A 22 -2.61 -2.96 -16.40
N HIS A 23 -1.89 -1.96 -16.89
CA HIS A 23 -0.74 -2.18 -17.75
C HIS A 23 0.52 -2.18 -16.90
N PHE A 24 1.25 -3.28 -16.90
CA PHE A 24 2.56 -3.38 -16.27
C PHE A 24 3.63 -3.23 -17.33
N PRO A 25 4.61 -2.32 -17.15
CA PRO A 25 5.76 -2.22 -18.05
C PRO A 25 6.62 -3.49 -17.96
N GLU A 26 7.60 -3.62 -18.86
CA GLU A 26 8.62 -4.66 -18.70
C GLU A 26 9.39 -4.45 -17.39
N HIS A 27 9.52 -5.52 -16.60
CA HIS A 27 10.19 -5.52 -15.31
C HIS A 27 10.84 -6.87 -15.05
N ALA A 28 11.93 -6.87 -14.27
CA ALA A 28 12.62 -8.09 -13.89
C ALA A 28 11.77 -8.91 -12.90
N PRO A 29 11.94 -10.25 -12.86
CA PRO A 29 11.49 -11.03 -11.72
C PRO A 29 12.06 -10.49 -10.41
N ARG A 30 11.27 -10.57 -9.33
CA ARG A 30 11.62 -9.98 -8.02
C ARG A 30 12.99 -10.40 -7.51
N GLU A 31 13.32 -11.68 -7.58
CA GLU A 31 14.59 -12.20 -7.04
C GLU A 31 15.82 -11.81 -7.89
N SER A 32 15.60 -11.43 -9.14
CA SER A 32 16.67 -10.98 -10.05
C SER A 32 16.80 -9.45 -10.12
N ASP A 33 15.94 -8.71 -9.41
CA ASP A 33 16.06 -7.27 -9.28
C ASP A 33 17.34 -6.91 -8.50
N PRO A 34 18.23 -6.06 -9.06
CA PRO A 34 19.45 -5.63 -8.37
C PRO A 34 19.17 -4.98 -7.01
N HIS A 35 18.00 -4.38 -6.83
CA HIS A 35 17.63 -3.66 -5.60
C HIS A 35 16.92 -4.54 -4.56
N TYR A 36 16.59 -5.80 -4.88
CA TYR A 36 15.93 -6.72 -3.94
C TYR A 36 16.71 -6.94 -2.64
N ALA A 37 18.04 -6.87 -2.71
CA ALA A 37 18.89 -6.98 -1.53
C ALA A 37 18.62 -5.85 -0.51
N ALA A 38 18.26 -4.64 -0.96
CA ALA A 38 17.93 -3.51 -0.11
C ALA A 38 16.62 -3.73 0.63
N PHE A 39 15.58 -4.20 -0.07
CA PHE A 39 14.31 -4.60 0.54
C PHE A 39 14.51 -5.66 1.61
N GLU A 40 15.24 -6.72 1.28
CA GLU A 40 15.48 -7.81 2.22
C GLU A 40 16.31 -7.35 3.42
N ALA A 41 17.23 -6.40 3.23
CA ALA A 41 17.96 -5.78 4.34
C ALA A 41 17.01 -4.98 5.25
N TYR A 42 16.15 -4.12 4.68
CA TYR A 42 15.13 -3.38 5.44
C TYR A 42 14.20 -4.34 6.18
N ARG A 43 13.69 -5.35 5.48
CA ARG A 43 12.79 -6.36 6.01
C ARG A 43 13.43 -7.13 7.17
N ARG A 44 14.69 -7.55 7.04
CA ARG A 44 15.40 -8.25 8.13
C ARG A 44 15.66 -7.34 9.33
N HIS A 45 15.96 -6.06 9.11
CA HIS A 45 16.26 -5.12 10.18
C HIS A 45 15.02 -4.73 11.00
N THR A 46 13.85 -4.67 10.36
CA THR A 46 12.62 -4.12 10.98
C THR A 46 11.61 -5.17 11.41
N LYS A 47 11.67 -6.41 10.90
CA LYS A 47 10.64 -7.44 11.14
C LYS A 47 10.37 -7.73 12.62
N ASP A 48 11.39 -7.69 13.48
CA ASP A 48 11.28 -8.17 14.86
C ASP A 48 10.55 -7.16 15.75
N THR A 49 10.49 -5.90 15.34
CA THR A 49 9.77 -4.81 16.01
C THR A 49 8.58 -4.31 15.20
N ALA A 50 8.24 -4.99 14.10
CA ALA A 50 7.17 -4.59 13.20
C ALA A 50 5.79 -4.77 13.85
N ALA A 51 4.89 -3.84 13.53
CA ALA A 51 3.47 -3.95 13.82
C ALA A 51 2.66 -3.74 12.53
N CYS A 52 1.46 -4.30 12.47
CA CYS A 52 0.58 -4.06 11.34
C CYS A 52 0.16 -2.58 11.31
N TYR A 53 0.43 -1.87 10.22
CA TYR A 53 0.15 -0.44 10.05
C TYR A 53 -1.31 -0.08 10.32
N VAL A 54 -2.25 -0.92 9.86
CA VAL A 54 -3.67 -0.77 10.15
C VAL A 54 -3.97 -1.08 11.62
N GLY A 55 -3.41 -2.17 12.15
CA GLY A 55 -3.61 -2.60 13.54
C GLY A 55 -3.12 -1.59 14.58
N GLU A 56 -2.05 -0.85 14.30
CA GLU A 56 -1.58 0.24 15.16
C GLU A 56 -2.59 1.38 15.29
N ARG A 57 -3.48 1.56 14.30
CA ARG A 57 -4.44 2.67 14.23
C ARG A 57 -5.86 2.23 14.60
N ALA A 58 -6.34 1.14 14.01
CA ALA A 58 -7.67 0.60 14.24
C ALA A 58 -7.75 -0.39 15.42
N GLY A 59 -6.60 -0.79 15.98
CA GLY A 59 -6.47 -1.73 17.08
C GLY A 59 -6.08 -3.14 16.62
N ALA A 60 -5.27 -3.83 17.43
CA ALA A 60 -4.73 -5.15 17.12
C ALA A 60 -5.79 -6.24 16.91
N ALA A 61 -7.02 -6.04 17.43
CA ALA A 61 -8.13 -6.97 17.23
C ALA A 61 -8.61 -7.05 15.77
N ALA A 62 -8.30 -6.04 14.94
CA ALA A 62 -8.58 -6.05 13.52
C ALA A 62 -7.57 -6.90 12.71
N CYS A 63 -6.46 -7.32 13.32
CA CYS A 63 -5.42 -8.07 12.62
C CYS A 63 -5.73 -9.57 12.56
N SER A 64 -5.47 -10.19 11.41
CA SER A 64 -5.31 -11.65 11.35
C SER A 64 -4.03 -12.10 12.08
N PRO A 65 -4.02 -13.29 12.71
CA PRO A 65 -2.81 -13.87 13.27
C PRO A 65 -1.80 -14.23 12.17
N GLY A 66 -0.52 -14.33 12.52
CA GLY A 66 0.54 -14.80 11.63
C GLY A 66 1.69 -13.81 11.47
N LEU A 67 2.58 -14.12 10.52
CA LEU A 67 3.70 -13.25 10.18
C LEU A 67 3.21 -12.00 9.45
N LEU A 68 3.87 -10.88 9.72
CA LEU A 68 3.68 -9.66 8.94
C LEU A 68 4.42 -9.75 7.62
N GLU A 69 3.92 -9.00 6.65
CA GLU A 69 4.44 -8.90 5.29
C GLU A 69 4.78 -7.44 5.01
N LEU A 70 5.92 -7.22 4.37
CA LEU A 70 6.37 -5.89 3.99
C LEU A 70 5.75 -5.54 2.64
N HIS A 71 5.07 -4.41 2.58
CA HIS A 71 4.29 -3.93 1.44
C HIS A 71 4.84 -2.59 0.95
N HIS A 72 4.92 -2.40 -0.37
CA HIS A 72 5.20 -1.11 -0.99
C HIS A 72 3.97 -0.22 -0.91
N ALA A 73 4.09 0.98 -0.34
CA ALA A 73 2.99 1.80 0.11
C ALA A 73 2.48 2.79 -0.94
N VAL A 74 3.34 3.19 -1.88
CA VAL A 74 3.05 4.23 -2.87
C VAL A 74 3.20 3.67 -4.27
N LEU A 75 4.29 2.94 -4.52
CA LEU A 75 4.64 2.45 -5.84
C LEU A 75 5.08 1.00 -5.77
N GLU A 76 4.36 0.12 -6.47
CA GLU A 76 4.75 -1.27 -6.57
C GLU A 76 6.05 -1.42 -7.40
N PHE A 77 6.92 -2.33 -6.97
CA PHE A 77 8.15 -2.69 -7.70
C PHE A 77 7.90 -2.91 -9.21
N ALA A 78 6.81 -3.60 -9.58
CA ALA A 78 6.52 -3.97 -10.97
C ALA A 78 6.25 -2.77 -11.91
N VAL A 79 6.04 -1.57 -11.36
CA VAL A 79 5.81 -0.35 -12.15
C VAL A 79 6.93 0.68 -12.02
N ALA A 80 7.97 0.40 -11.22
CA ALA A 80 9.06 1.34 -10.93
C ALA A 80 9.71 1.91 -12.19
N ASN A 81 9.96 1.07 -13.20
CA ASN A 81 10.61 1.43 -14.46
C ASN A 81 9.82 2.45 -15.31
N ALA A 82 8.54 2.65 -15.03
CA ALA A 82 7.68 3.58 -15.75
C ALA A 82 7.25 4.80 -14.92
N ALA A 83 7.80 4.98 -13.71
CA ALA A 83 7.44 6.09 -12.85
C ALA A 83 7.93 7.44 -13.40
N ASP A 84 7.11 8.49 -13.23
CA ASP A 84 7.50 9.85 -13.58
C ASP A 84 8.26 10.49 -12.41
N PRO A 85 9.58 10.77 -12.55
CA PRO A 85 10.38 11.38 -11.49
C PRO A 85 9.87 12.76 -11.08
N ARG A 86 9.27 13.54 -12.00
CA ARG A 86 8.71 14.85 -11.67
C ARG A 86 7.43 14.74 -10.88
N ALA A 87 6.66 13.67 -11.09
CA ALA A 87 5.48 13.41 -10.29
C ALA A 87 5.87 12.99 -8.88
N LEU A 88 6.78 12.03 -8.77
CA LEU A 88 7.29 11.58 -7.49
C LEU A 88 7.93 12.73 -6.70
N HIS A 89 8.77 13.56 -7.32
CA HIS A 89 9.42 14.69 -6.64
C HIS A 89 8.44 15.69 -5.99
N ARG A 90 7.22 15.82 -6.50
CA ARG A 90 6.21 16.73 -5.90
C ARG A 90 5.74 16.24 -4.53
N ASP A 91 5.65 14.93 -4.37
CA ASP A 91 5.16 14.28 -3.15
C ASP A 91 6.32 13.82 -2.24
N PHE A 92 7.46 13.49 -2.84
CA PHE A 92 8.69 12.99 -2.23
C PHE A 92 9.90 13.82 -2.69
N PRO A 93 10.11 15.03 -2.14
CA PRO A 93 11.18 15.94 -2.57
C PRO A 93 12.60 15.38 -2.44
N GLU A 94 12.78 14.31 -1.67
CA GLU A 94 14.03 13.55 -1.56
C GLU A 94 14.42 12.81 -2.86
N ILE A 95 13.47 12.57 -3.76
CA ILE A 95 13.71 12.01 -5.09
C ILE A 95 13.94 13.18 -6.05
N ALA A 96 15.05 13.19 -6.79
CA ALA A 96 15.32 14.25 -7.75
C ALA A 96 14.24 14.31 -8.86
N ALA A 97 13.88 15.51 -9.31
CA ALA A 97 12.88 15.70 -10.37
C ALA A 97 13.28 15.12 -11.73
N ASP A 98 14.56 14.78 -11.90
CA ASP A 98 15.17 14.14 -13.06
C ASP A 98 15.81 12.78 -12.71
N ALA A 99 15.41 12.16 -11.58
CA ALA A 99 15.89 10.85 -11.18
C ALA A 99 15.71 9.82 -12.30
N SER A 100 16.75 9.02 -12.50
CA SER A 100 16.73 7.87 -13.38
C SER A 100 15.85 6.75 -12.85
N PRO A 101 15.41 5.80 -13.70
CA PRO A 101 14.67 4.63 -13.24
C PRO A 101 15.41 3.82 -12.16
N ASP A 102 16.74 3.74 -12.23
CA ASP A 102 17.56 3.04 -11.24
C ASP A 102 17.57 3.75 -9.89
N GLU A 103 17.64 5.09 -9.87
CA GLU A 103 17.53 5.87 -8.63
C GLU A 103 16.15 5.77 -7.99
N ILE A 104 15.08 5.74 -8.81
CA ILE A 104 13.72 5.50 -8.32
C ILE A 104 13.60 4.09 -7.74
N ALA A 105 14.11 3.07 -8.43
CA ALA A 105 14.09 1.69 -7.94
C ALA A 105 14.88 1.54 -6.63
N ALA A 106 16.05 2.18 -6.53
CA ALA A 106 16.84 2.20 -5.31
C ALA A 106 16.08 2.86 -4.13
N TRP A 107 15.39 3.98 -4.37
CA TRP A 107 14.54 4.63 -3.36
C TRP A 107 13.37 3.72 -2.95
N LEU A 108 12.67 3.14 -3.92
CA LEU A 108 11.50 2.30 -3.70
C LEU A 108 11.83 1.10 -2.79
N GLU A 109 13.00 0.52 -3.00
CA GLU A 109 13.44 -0.68 -2.29
C GLU A 109 14.15 -0.39 -0.95
N SER A 110 14.30 0.88 -0.55
CA SER A 110 15.05 1.25 0.65
C SER A 110 14.40 2.32 1.54
N SER A 111 13.42 3.05 1.04
CA SER A 111 12.80 4.16 1.78
C SER A 111 11.82 3.67 2.85
N PRO A 112 11.98 4.08 4.13
CA PRO A 112 10.97 3.80 5.15
C PRO A 112 9.58 4.40 4.82
N GLY A 113 9.55 5.48 4.03
CA GLY A 113 8.31 6.09 3.55
C GLY A 113 7.52 5.16 2.64
N GLU A 114 8.22 4.33 1.87
CA GLU A 114 7.67 3.40 0.89
C GLU A 114 7.18 2.09 1.50
N PHE A 115 7.49 1.81 2.77
CA PHE A 115 7.16 0.50 3.35
C PHE A 115 6.09 0.53 4.42
N ARG A 116 5.19 -0.47 4.37
CA ARG A 116 4.23 -0.76 5.45
C ARG A 116 4.31 -2.23 5.82
N TRP A 117 4.38 -2.50 7.11
CA TRP A 117 4.18 -3.85 7.62
C TRP A 117 2.68 -4.12 7.75
N LEU A 118 2.19 -5.19 7.14
CA LEU A 118 0.79 -5.54 7.12
C LEU A 118 0.60 -7.01 7.50
N CYS A 119 -0.46 -7.32 8.23
CA CYS A 119 -0.87 -8.72 8.39
C CYS A 119 -1.55 -9.22 7.11
N ALA A 120 -1.72 -10.53 6.98
CA ALA A 120 -2.27 -11.12 5.77
C ALA A 120 -3.64 -10.53 5.36
N PHE A 121 -4.52 -10.28 6.33
CA PHE A 121 -5.82 -9.64 6.08
C PHE A 121 -5.68 -8.23 5.50
N HIS A 122 -4.84 -7.37 6.09
CA HIS A 122 -4.67 -5.98 5.66
C HIS A 122 -3.72 -5.81 4.47
N HIS A 123 -3.00 -6.85 4.07
CA HIS A 123 -2.18 -6.84 2.86
C HIS A 123 -2.98 -7.31 1.63
N ARG A 124 -3.48 -8.55 1.66
CA ARG A 124 -4.11 -9.22 0.49
C ARG A 124 -5.50 -9.81 0.79
N GLY A 125 -6.01 -9.66 2.01
CA GLY A 125 -7.36 -10.09 2.39
C GLY A 125 -8.43 -9.08 1.96
N HIS A 126 -9.63 -9.18 2.54
CA HIS A 126 -10.76 -8.30 2.19
C HIS A 126 -10.47 -6.82 2.53
N GLY A 127 -9.88 -6.54 3.70
CA GLY A 127 -9.36 -5.22 4.07
C GLY A 127 -7.97 -4.92 3.50
N GLY A 128 -7.56 -5.65 2.46
CA GLY A 128 -6.20 -5.64 1.91
C GLY A 128 -5.89 -4.39 1.09
N ALA A 129 -4.66 -3.88 1.18
CA ALA A 129 -4.15 -2.81 0.31
C ALA A 129 -4.23 -3.19 -1.19
N HIS A 130 -4.16 -4.48 -1.50
CA HIS A 130 -4.32 -4.99 -2.87
C HIS A 130 -5.77 -5.33 -3.26
N THR A 131 -6.75 -5.11 -2.39
CA THR A 131 -8.14 -5.57 -2.59
C THR A 131 -9.15 -4.43 -2.49
N ALA A 132 -9.05 -3.66 -1.40
CA ALA A 132 -9.96 -2.54 -1.14
C ALA A 132 -9.60 -1.34 -2.06
N SER A 133 -10.58 -0.48 -2.32
CA SER A 133 -10.27 0.81 -2.95
C SER A 133 -9.35 1.60 -2.03
N HIS A 134 -8.54 2.51 -2.59
CA HIS A 134 -7.65 3.33 -1.78
C HIS A 134 -8.40 4.13 -0.69
N ALA A 135 -9.61 4.61 -1.00
CA ALA A 135 -10.44 5.37 -0.07
C ALA A 135 -10.91 4.49 1.11
N ASP A 136 -11.41 3.28 0.83
CA ASP A 136 -11.92 2.38 1.86
C ASP A 136 -10.79 1.82 2.73
N TRP A 137 -9.67 1.44 2.10
CA TRP A 137 -8.48 0.99 2.81
C TRP A 137 -7.95 2.08 3.75
N THR A 138 -7.96 3.34 3.33
CA THR A 138 -7.55 4.45 4.18
C THR A 138 -8.57 4.71 5.29
N ALA A 139 -9.87 4.64 4.98
CA ALA A 139 -10.93 4.84 5.96
C ALA A 139 -10.90 3.78 7.09
N GLN A 140 -10.52 2.54 6.78
CA GLN A 140 -10.44 1.46 7.77
C GLN A 140 -9.40 1.75 8.87
N LEU A 141 -8.43 2.64 8.63
CA LEU A 141 -7.48 3.09 9.65
C LEU A 141 -8.16 3.82 10.81
N TYR A 142 -9.35 4.40 10.56
CA TYR A 142 -10.07 5.28 11.49
C TYR A 142 -11.46 4.75 11.87
N VAL A 143 -11.97 3.76 11.12
CA VAL A 143 -13.28 3.16 11.34
C VAL A 143 -13.10 1.66 11.58
N PRO A 144 -12.94 1.23 12.84
CA PRO A 144 -12.79 -0.18 13.17
C PRO A 144 -13.97 -1.01 12.67
N GLY A 145 -13.69 -2.13 11.99
CA GLY A 145 -14.71 -3.02 11.46
C GLY A 145 -15.40 -2.54 10.18
N LEU A 146 -14.85 -1.53 9.50
CA LEU A 146 -15.39 -1.04 8.22
C LEU A 146 -15.40 -2.13 7.13
N ILE A 147 -14.34 -2.94 7.06
CA ILE A 147 -14.18 -4.03 6.09
C ILE A 147 -13.97 -5.33 6.87
N SER A 148 -14.63 -6.40 6.43
CA SER A 148 -14.63 -7.73 7.07
C SER A 148 -14.46 -8.85 6.05
#